data_AF-A0A8K0TVE6-F1
#
_entry.id   AF-A0A8K0TVE6-F1
#
_cell.length_a   1.000
_cell.length_b   1.000
_cell.length_c   1.000
_cell.angle_alpha   90.00
_cell.angle_beta   90.00
_cell.angle_gamma   90.00
#
_symmetry.space_group_name_H-M   'P 1'
#
loop_
_entity.id
_entity.type
_entity.pdbx_description
1 polymer ?
#
loop_
_entity_poly.entity_id
_entity_poly.type
_entity_poly.pdbx_seq_one_letter_code
_entity_poly.pdbx_strand_id
1 'polypeptide(L)' 'ILLSESVHLIWKIRCECAIKGDKHTIVETQYHWIHTINKGLKFDCLSSNEHKFDYIAVRKKLVLQTWSRVLLHE' A
#
# COMPACT_ATOMS: atom_id res chain seq x y z
N ILE A 1 -1.15 -5.50 7.03
CA ILE A 1 -0.96 -4.35 6.12
C ILE A 1 -1.97 -4.40 4.97
N LEU A 2 -1.84 -5.36 4.04
CA LEU A 2 -2.72 -5.46 2.85
C LEU A 2 -4.23 -5.41 3.14
N LEU A 3 -4.69 -6.17 4.13
CA LEU A 3 -6.12 -6.19 4.48
C LEU A 3 -6.60 -4.83 5.01
N SER A 4 -5.80 -4.18 5.87
CA SER A 4 -6.12 -2.85 6.40
C SER A 4 -6.16 -1.79 5.30
N GLU A 5 -5.16 -1.78 4.41
CA GLU A 5 -5.12 -0.88 3.25
C GLU A 5 -6.32 -1.12 2.32
N SER A 6 -6.68 -2.38 2.09
CA SER A 6 -7.82 -2.74 1.26
C SER A 6 -9.15 -2.30 1.87
N VAL A 7 -9.35 -2.52 3.18
CA VAL A 7 -10.56 -2.07 3.89
C VAL A 7 -10.65 -0.55 3.88
N HIS A 8 -9.54 0.16 4.11
CA HIS A 8 -9.51 1.61 4.05
C HIS A 8 -9.85 2.13 2.64
N LEU A 9 -9.29 1.51 1.60
CA LEU A 9 -9.59 1.86 0.21
C LEU A 9 -11.07 1.62 -0.13
N ILE A 10 -11.64 0.48 0.29
CA ILE A 10 -13.07 0.19 0.10
C ILE A 10 -13.93 1.27 0.78
N TRP A 11 -13.61 1.61 2.04
CA TRP A 11 -14.31 2.65 2.77
C TRP A 11 -14.23 3.99 2.04
N LYS A 12 -13.04 4.38 1.56
CA LYS A 12 -12.82 5.61 0.81
C LYS A 12 -13.64 5.68 -0.49
N ILE A 13 -13.58 4.62 -1.30
CA ILE A 13 -14.36 4.52 -2.56
C ILE A 13 -15.86 4.61 -2.27
N ARG A 14 -16.34 3.97 -1.18
CA ARG A 14 -17.75 4.08 -0.78
C ARG A 14 -18.14 5.50 -0.42
N CYS A 15 -17.27 6.26 0.25
CA CYS A 15 -17.52 7.67 0.53
C CYS A 15 -17.53 8.52 -0.75
N GLU A 16 -16.63 8.26 -1.70
CA GLU A 16 -16.61 8.94 -3.00
C GLU A 16 -17.91 8.69 -3.78
N CYS A 17 -18.35 7.43 -3.86
CA CYS A 17 -19.64 7.09 -4.49
C CYS A 17 -20.86 7.68 -3.77
N ALA A 18 -20.95 7.52 -2.45
CA ALA A 18 -22.16 7.85 -1.69
C ALA A 18 -22.31 9.35 -1.39
N ILE A 19 -21.21 10.07 -1.20
CA ILE A 19 -21.23 11.47 -0.78
C ILE A 19 -20.99 12.41 -1.96
N LYS A 20 -20.07 12.07 -2.86
CA LYS A 20 -19.73 12.92 -4.02
C LYS A 20 -20.51 12.55 -5.29
N GLY A 21 -21.11 11.36 -5.33
CA GLY A 21 -21.81 10.86 -6.51
C GLY A 21 -20.88 10.34 -7.61
N ASP A 22 -19.60 10.11 -7.28
CA ASP A 22 -18.61 9.55 -8.21
C ASP A 22 -18.99 8.10 -8.56
N LYS A 23 -18.56 7.63 -9.75
CA LYS A 23 -18.72 6.23 -10.15
C LYS A 23 -17.35 5.65 -10.44
N HIS A 24 -16.95 4.65 -9.66
CA HIS A 24 -15.73 3.92 -9.91
C HIS A 24 -16.01 2.66 -10.72
N THR A 25 -15.30 2.52 -11.83
CA THR A 25 -15.23 1.27 -12.59
C THR A 25 -14.36 0.24 -11.87
N ILE A 26 -14.49 -1.02 -12.27
CA ILE A 26 -13.64 -2.10 -11.76
C ILE A 26 -12.15 -1.81 -12.07
N VAL A 27 -11.86 -1.28 -13.25
CA VAL A 27 -10.49 -0.98 -13.70
C VAL A 27 -9.86 0.13 -12.84
N GLU A 28 -10.60 1.22 -12.59
CA GLU A 28 -10.12 2.29 -11.71
C GLU A 28 -9.89 1.77 -10.29
N THR A 29 -10.82 0.97 -9.77
CA THR A 29 -10.70 0.37 -8.44
C THR A 29 -9.44 -0.51 -8.33
N GLN A 30 -9.16 -1.32 -9.35
CA GLN A 30 -7.94 -2.12 -9.43
C GLN A 30 -6.68 -1.24 -9.47
N TYR A 31 -6.68 -0.18 -10.27
CA TYR A 31 -5.55 0.75 -10.35
C TYR A 31 -5.31 1.46 -9.01
N HIS A 32 -6.37 1.93 -8.34
CA HIS A 32 -6.28 2.52 -7.01
C HIS A 32 -5.73 1.55 -5.97
N TRP A 33 -6.12 0.27 -6.05
CA TRP A 33 -5.60 -0.76 -5.17
C TRP A 33 -4.10 -0.97 -5.40
N ILE A 34 -3.68 -1.22 -6.65
CA ILE A 34 -2.26 -1.36 -7.01
C ILE A 34 -1.45 -0.15 -6.56
N HIS A 35 -1.95 1.07 -6.79
CA HIS A 35 -1.28 2.29 -6.37
C HIS A 35 -1.12 2.36 -4.85
N THR A 36 -2.17 2.05 -4.08
CA THR A 36 -2.14 2.05 -2.61
C THR A 36 -1.13 1.06 -2.07
N ILE A 37 -1.12 -0.17 -2.60
CA ILE A 37 -0.18 -1.22 -2.21
C ILE A 37 1.27 -0.82 -2.53
N ASN A 38 1.53 -0.32 -3.75
CA ASN A 38 2.85 0.15 -4.16
C ASN A 38 3.35 1.33 -3.31
N LYS A 39 2.45 2.22 -2.90
CA LYS A 39 2.78 3.34 -2.01
C LYS A 39 3.21 2.84 -0.63
N GLY A 40 2.49 1.86 -0.07
CA GLY A 40 2.85 1.21 1.19
C GLY A 40 4.23 0.55 1.13
N LEU A 41 4.46 -0.27 0.09
CA LEU A 41 5.77 -0.90 -0.14
C LEU A 41 6.90 0.14 -0.25
N LYS A 42 6.69 1.20 -1.04
CA LYS A 42 7.69 2.26 -1.21
C LYS A 42 8.02 2.94 0.13
N PHE A 43 7.01 3.16 0.97
CA PHE A 43 7.22 3.72 2.31
C PHE A 43 8.05 2.80 3.20
N ASP A 44 7.76 1.50 3.21
CA ASP A 44 8.51 0.51 4.00
C ASP A 44 9.96 0.40 3.50
N CYS A 45 10.18 0.41 2.18
CA CYS A 45 11.51 0.45 1.59
C CYS A 45 12.30 1.70 2.01
N LEU A 46 11.67 2.89 1.97
CA LEU A 46 12.32 4.14 2.40
C LEU A 46 12.64 4.12 3.90
N SER A 47 11.75 3.56 4.71
CA SER A 47 11.91 3.43 6.16
C SER A 47 12.98 2.40 6.54
N SER A 48 13.38 1.54 5.61
CA SER A 48 14.50 0.59 5.79
C SER A 48 15.88 1.16 5.47
N ASN A 49 15.95 2.45 5.11
CA ASN A 49 17.23 3.11 4.83
C ASN A 49 17.96 3.43 6.13
N GLU A 50 18.85 2.52 6.54
CA GLU A 50 19.72 2.66 7.71
C GLU A 50 20.62 3.91 7.66
N HIS A 51 21.03 4.38 6.48
CA HIS A 51 21.82 5.63 6.38
C HIS A 51 21.02 6.88 6.74
N LYS A 52 19.68 6.83 6.57
CA LYS A 52 18.80 7.97 6.83
C LYS A 52 18.16 7.92 8.21
N PHE A 53 17.88 6.71 8.70
CA PHE A 53 17.08 6.48 9.92
C PHE A 53 17.84 5.72 11.02
N ASP A 54 19.10 5.34 10.79
CA ASP A 54 20.00 4.71 11.76
C ASP A 54 19.29 3.61 12.59
N TYR A 55 19.26 3.71 13.92
CA TYR A 55 18.69 2.69 14.80
C TYR A 55 17.16 2.56 14.75
N ILE A 56 16.43 3.56 14.23
CA ILE A 56 14.97 3.50 14.05
C ILE A 56 14.56 2.97 12.67
N ALA A 57 15.53 2.64 11.81
CA ALA A 57 15.26 2.05 10.50
C ALA A 57 14.58 0.69 10.63
N VAL A 58 13.60 0.44 9.77
CA VAL A 58 12.97 -0.88 9.67
C VAL A 58 13.98 -1.86 9.07
N ARG A 59 14.15 -3.04 9.68
CA ARG A 59 15.09 -4.04 9.15
C ARG A 59 14.67 -4.45 7.73
N LYS A 60 15.57 -4.35 6.76
CA LYS A 60 15.31 -4.77 5.36
C LYS A 60 14.75 -6.18 5.25
N LYS A 61 15.26 -7.11 6.06
CA LYS A 61 14.76 -8.50 6.13
C LYS A 61 13.28 -8.57 6.49
N LEU A 62 12.81 -7.72 7.41
CA LEU A 62 11.40 -7.68 7.80
C LEU A 62 10.53 -7.16 6.65
N VAL A 63 10.98 -6.13 5.93
CA VAL A 63 10.30 -5.63 4.73
C VAL A 63 10.18 -6.74 3.69
N LEU A 64 11.29 -7.42 3.35
CA LEU A 64 11.28 -8.54 2.41
C LEU A 64 10.34 -9.66 2.83
N GLN A 65 10.35 -10.07 4.11
CA GLN A 65 9.44 -11.11 4.61
C GLN A 65 7.97 -10.68 4.51
N THR A 66 7.67 -9.43 4.86
CA THR A 66 6.30 -8.89 4.87
C THR A 66 5.71 -8.79 3.48
N TRP A 67 6.54 -8.38 2.51
CA TRP A 67 6.16 -8.19 1.12
C TRP A 67 6.45 -9.40 0.25
N SER A 68 7.01 -10.46 0.84
CA SER A 68 7.31 -11.67 0.09
C SER A 68 6.05 -12.25 -0.51
N ARG A 69 6.14 -12.74 -1.75
CA ARG A 69 5.01 -13.30 -2.53
C ARG A 69 3.96 -12.27 -2.99
N VAL A 70 4.13 -11.00 -2.62
CA VAL A 70 3.31 -9.86 -3.11
C VAL A 70 4.11 -9.05 -4.13
N LEU A 71 5.45 -9.04 -4.00
CA LEU A 71 6.36 -8.52 -5.00
C LEU A 71 6.33 -9.41 -6.26
N LEU A 72 5.89 -8.84 -7.37
CA LEU A 72 6.14 -9.44 -8.69
C LEU A 72 7.64 -9.34 -8.97
N HIS A 73 8.29 -10.49 -9.14
CA HIS A 73 9.74 -10.64 -9.38
C HIS A 73 10.63 -10.40 -8.15
N GLU A 74 10.56 -11.33 -7.18
CA GLU A 74 11.63 -11.50 -6.18
C GLU A 74 12.96 -11.95 -6.79
#